data_AF-A0A2V6HUG1-F1
#
_entry.id   AF-A0A2V6HUG1-F1
#
_cell.length_a   1.000
_cell.length_b   1.000
_cell.length_c   1.000
_cell.angle_alpha   90.00
_cell.angle_beta   90.00
_cell.angle_gamma   90.00
#
_symmetry.space_group_name_H-M   'P 1'
#
loop_
_entity.id
_entity.type
_entity.pdbx_description
1 polymer ?
#
loop_
_entity_poly.entity_id
_entity_poly.type
_entity_poly.pdbx_seq_one_letter_code
_entity_poly.pdbx_strand_id
1 'polypeptide(L)'
;MSAGSSPDIGKSNVKSFIIPITRPPTVEIDTEATAAYIRLREGKVARTEPHKSKKGLVMLDFDAKDNVIGIEVVGRQEFSIRELIKQIPVQASDAVLNRTRYVSADLQPA
;
A
#
# COMPACT_ATOMS: atom_id res chain seq x y z
N MET A 1 41.47 -18.40 -14.30
CA MET A 1 40.94 -17.14 -13.72
C MET A 1 39.44 -17.29 -13.62
N SER A 2 38.92 -17.55 -12.41
CA SER A 2 37.47 -17.59 -12.15
C SER A 2 37.08 -16.31 -11.44
N ALA A 3 36.40 -15.42 -12.15
CA ALA A 3 35.60 -14.34 -11.60
C ALA A 3 34.15 -14.70 -11.90
N GLY A 4 33.18 -14.56 -11.02
CA GLY A 4 33.12 -14.16 -9.62
C GLY A 4 31.69 -14.49 -9.21
N SER A 5 31.50 -14.95 -7.97
CA SER A 5 30.20 -15.35 -7.46
C SER A 5 29.19 -14.20 -7.61
N SER A 6 28.10 -14.50 -8.32
CA SER A 6 26.93 -13.63 -8.40
C SER A 6 26.38 -13.42 -6.98
N PRO A 7 26.03 -12.18 -6.59
CA PRO A 7 25.53 -11.92 -5.24
C PRO A 7 24.22 -12.67 -5.04
N ASP A 8 24.18 -13.43 -3.95
CA ASP A 8 23.01 -14.11 -3.42
C ASP A 8 21.90 -13.07 -3.21
N ILE A 9 20.94 -13.05 -4.13
CA ILE A 9 19.81 -12.13 -4.10
C ILE A 9 18.90 -12.65 -3.00
N GLY A 10 19.14 -12.16 -1.78
CA GLY A 10 18.46 -12.54 -0.56
C GLY A 10 16.98 -12.82 -0.83
N LYS A 11 16.59 -14.08 -0.61
CA LYS A 11 15.21 -14.54 -0.65
C LYS A 11 14.38 -13.58 0.20
N SER A 12 13.58 -12.74 -0.46
CA SER A 12 12.64 -11.87 0.24
C SER A 12 11.60 -12.77 0.90
N ASN A 13 11.74 -12.99 2.21
CA ASN A 13 10.79 -13.70 3.07
C ASN A 13 9.46 -12.95 3.23
N VAL A 14 8.95 -12.33 2.18
CA VAL A 14 7.59 -11.82 2.17
C VAL A 14 6.72 -13.07 2.06
N LYS A 15 6.19 -13.55 3.19
CA LYS A 15 5.07 -14.50 3.20
C LYS A 15 4.07 -13.97 2.17
N SER A 16 3.62 -14.80 1.23
CA SER A 16 2.55 -14.38 0.33
C SER A 16 1.30 -14.15 1.17
N PHE A 17 0.98 -12.89 1.47
CA PHE A 17 -0.26 -12.52 2.13
C PHE A 17 -1.16 -11.85 1.10
N ILE A 18 -2.45 -12.19 1.11
CA ILE A 18 -3.47 -11.52 0.30
C ILE A 18 -4.16 -10.51 1.21
N ILE A 19 -4.37 -9.29 0.72
CA ILE A 19 -5.06 -8.20 1.42
C ILE A 19 -6.52 -8.19 0.93
N PRO A 20 -7.49 -8.73 1.70
CA PRO A 20 -8.89 -8.68 1.32
C PRO A 20 -9.48 -7.30 1.63
N ILE A 21 -10.05 -6.67 0.60
CA ILE A 21 -10.78 -5.40 0.69
C ILE A 21 -12.26 -5.69 0.48
N THR A 22 -13.02 -5.69 1.57
CA THR A 22 -14.47 -5.97 1.58
C THR A 22 -15.31 -4.70 1.77
N ARG A 23 -14.68 -3.59 2.12
CA ARG A 23 -15.32 -2.27 2.25
C ARG A 23 -14.61 -1.27 1.33
N PRO A 24 -15.34 -0.28 0.79
CA PRO A 24 -14.71 0.72 -0.06
C PRO A 24 -13.64 1.48 0.73
N PRO A 25 -12.40 1.54 0.26
CA PRO A 25 -11.35 2.29 0.93
C PRO A 25 -11.61 3.79 0.84
N THR A 26 -10.92 4.55 1.68
CA THR A 26 -10.84 6.01 1.57
C THR A 26 -9.43 6.41 1.15
N VAL A 27 -9.33 7.51 0.41
CA VAL A 27 -8.05 8.05 -0.03
C VAL A 27 -7.86 9.44 0.55
N GLU A 28 -6.75 9.61 1.25
CA GLU A 28 -6.25 10.89 1.75
C GLU A 28 -5.08 11.31 0.86
N ILE A 29 -5.03 12.58 0.49
CA ILE A 29 -3.96 13.14 -0.34
C ILE A 29 -3.14 14.07 0.53
N ASP A 30 -1.83 13.81 0.59
CA ASP A 30 -0.86 14.71 1.17
C ASP A 30 -0.11 15.39 0.03
N THR A 31 -0.49 16.64 -0.25
CA THR A 31 0.14 17.43 -1.30
C THR A 31 1.54 17.90 -0.93
N GLU A 32 1.86 18.02 0.37
CA GLU A 32 3.20 18.42 0.81
C GLU A 32 4.22 17.30 0.55
N ALA A 33 3.82 16.04 0.81
CA ALA A 33 4.65 14.87 0.54
C ALA A 33 4.53 14.33 -0.90
N THR A 34 3.62 14.87 -1.71
CA THR A 34 3.25 14.29 -3.03
C THR A 34 2.91 12.80 -2.86
N ALA A 35 2.05 12.52 -1.89
CA ALA A 35 1.69 11.19 -1.44
C ALA A 35 0.18 10.98 -1.41
N ALA A 36 -0.23 9.72 -1.54
CA ALA A 36 -1.60 9.29 -1.33
C ALA A 36 -1.61 8.17 -0.28
N TYR A 37 -2.39 8.37 0.77
CA TYR A 37 -2.67 7.36 1.78
C TYR A 37 -4.02 6.71 1.51
N ILE A 38 -4.03 5.41 1.33
CA ILE A 38 -5.23 4.62 1.02
C ILE A 38 -5.56 3.79 2.25
N ARG A 39 -6.56 4.24 2.99
CA ARG A 39 -7.07 3.56 4.17
C ARG A 39 -7.98 2.42 3.73
N LEU A 40 -7.57 1.20 4.04
CA LEU A 40 -8.33 -0.01 3.74
C LEU A 40 -9.30 -0.36 4.87
N ARG A 41 -8.94 0.01 6.11
CA ARG A 41 -9.61 -0.39 7.35
C ARG A 41 -9.43 0.70 8.40
N GLU A 42 -10.38 0.76 9.33
CA GLU A 42 -10.17 1.48 10.58
C GLU A 42 -9.22 0.69 11.48
N GLY A 43 -8.34 1.39 12.18
CA GLY A 43 -7.38 0.78 13.09
C GLY A 43 -6.15 1.64 13.31
N LYS A 44 -5.36 1.25 14.32
CA LYS A 44 -4.08 1.90 14.64
C LYS A 44 -2.95 1.19 13.91
N VAL A 45 -2.08 1.98 13.27
CA VAL A 45 -0.84 1.50 12.68
C VAL A 45 0.10 1.06 13.81
N ALA A 46 0.53 -0.20 13.77
CA ALA A 46 1.52 -0.77 14.67
C ALA A 46 2.92 -0.78 14.04
N ARG A 47 3.00 -0.95 12.72
CA ARG A 47 4.26 -0.82 11.96
C ARG A 47 3.98 -0.49 10.50
N THR A 48 5.02 0.00 9.83
CA THR A 48 5.02 0.35 8.41
C THR A 48 6.20 -0.35 7.75
N GLU A 49 5.97 -1.05 6.64
CA GLU A 49 7.04 -1.74 5.90
C GLU A 49 7.05 -1.35 4.41
N PRO A 50 8.24 -1.19 3.80
CA PRO A 50 8.32 -0.92 2.37
C PRO A 50 7.92 -2.16 1.56
N HIS A 51 7.03 -1.99 0.60
CA HIS A 51 6.69 -3.02 -0.37
C HIS A 51 7.42 -2.79 -1.68
N LYS A 52 8.06 -3.85 -2.19
CA LYS A 52 8.78 -3.78 -3.47
C LYS A 52 7.79 -3.53 -4.60
N SER A 53 7.79 -2.31 -5.11
CA SER A 53 7.09 -1.94 -6.35
C SER A 53 8.10 -1.63 -7.46
N LYS A 54 7.75 -1.97 -8.70
CA LYS A 54 8.49 -1.51 -9.90
C LYS A 54 8.30 -0.01 -10.15
N LYS A 55 7.34 0.59 -9.46
CA LYS A 55 6.77 1.89 -9.73
C LYS A 55 6.65 2.64 -8.40
N GLY A 56 7.72 3.31 -8.00
CA GLY A 56 7.72 4.28 -6.89
C GLY A 56 7.77 3.63 -5.51
N LEU A 57 7.71 4.44 -4.46
CA LEU A 57 7.74 3.96 -3.08
C LEU A 57 6.33 3.63 -2.61
N VAL A 58 6.11 2.37 -2.23
CA VAL A 58 4.86 1.89 -1.64
C VAL A 58 5.18 1.41 -0.23
N MET A 59 4.47 1.94 0.76
CA MET A 59 4.55 1.48 2.14
C MET A 59 3.25 0.77 2.51
N LEU A 60 3.35 -0.28 3.32
CA LEU A 60 2.20 -1.01 3.86
C LEU A 60 2.14 -0.79 5.36
N ASP A 61 0.99 -0.34 5.84
CA ASP A 61 0.73 -0.14 7.25
C ASP A 61 -0.01 -1.33 7.82
N PHE A 62 0.56 -1.90 8.87
CA PHE A 62 0.04 -3.08 9.54
C PHE A 62 -0.51 -2.72 10.91
N ASP A 63 -1.61 -3.37 11.29
CA ASP A 63 -2.07 -3.39 12.67
C ASP A 63 -1.25 -4.35 13.56
N ALA A 64 -1.55 -4.38 14.85
CA ALA A 64 -0.87 -5.26 15.81
C ALA A 64 -1.12 -6.77 15.59
N LYS A 65 -2.00 -7.12 14.64
CA LYS A 65 -2.35 -8.50 14.27
C LYS A 65 -1.84 -8.87 12.87
N ASP A 66 -0.89 -8.11 12.33
CA ASP A 66 -0.31 -8.31 10.99
C ASP A 66 -1.30 -8.13 9.82
N ASN A 67 -2.43 -7.45 10.03
CA ASN A 67 -3.30 -7.10 8.91
C ASN A 67 -2.87 -5.78 8.29
N VAL A 68 -2.80 -5.72 6.96
CA VAL A 68 -2.65 -4.45 6.25
C VAL A 68 -3.93 -3.62 6.41
N ILE A 69 -3.79 -2.43 6.99
CA ILE A 69 -4.88 -1.47 7.21
C ILE A 69 -4.74 -0.21 6.35
N GLY A 70 -3.54 0.06 5.83
CA GLY A 70 -3.24 1.23 5.00
C GLY A 70 -2.20 0.93 3.93
N ILE A 71 -2.24 1.69 2.85
CA ILE A 71 -1.20 1.71 1.81
C ILE A 71 -0.81 3.16 1.59
N GLU A 72 0.48 3.46 1.69
CA GLU A 72 1.01 4.78 1.37
C GLU A 72 1.75 4.71 0.03
N VAL A 73 1.49 5.66 -0.85
CA VAL A 73 2.17 5.80 -2.13
C VAL A 73 2.83 7.17 -2.18
N VAL A 74 4.17 7.19 -2.23
CA VAL A 74 4.95 8.44 -2.13
C VAL A 74 5.65 8.76 -3.45
N GLY A 75 5.78 10.05 -3.76
CA GLY A 75 6.51 10.56 -4.93
C GLY A 75 5.74 10.38 -6.24
N ARG A 76 4.41 10.47 -6.17
CA ARG A 76 3.51 10.29 -7.31
C ARG A 76 2.71 11.54 -7.60
N GLN A 77 2.90 12.11 -8.79
CA GLN A 77 2.07 13.21 -9.29
C GLN A 77 0.63 12.76 -9.61
N GLU A 78 0.47 11.47 -9.95
CA GLU A 78 -0.82 10.84 -10.21
C GLU A 78 -0.82 9.40 -9.67
N PHE A 79 -2.00 8.91 -9.26
CA PHE A 79 -2.19 7.51 -8.92
C PHE A 79 -3.58 7.03 -9.36
N SER A 80 -3.70 5.72 -9.56
CA SER A 80 -4.96 5.03 -9.75
C SER A 80 -4.98 3.85 -8.81
N ILE A 81 -6.04 3.72 -8.01
CA ILE A 81 -6.23 2.56 -7.13
C ILE A 81 -6.23 1.27 -7.96
N ARG A 82 -6.84 1.28 -9.15
CA ARG A 82 -6.86 0.11 -10.05
C ARG A 82 -5.47 -0.27 -10.54
N GLU A 83 -4.57 0.70 -10.72
CA GLU A 83 -3.18 0.42 -11.07
C GLU A 83 -2.32 0.06 -9.85
N LEU A 84 -2.64 0.60 -8.68
CA LEU A 84 -1.94 0.27 -7.44
C LEU A 84 -2.21 -1.17 -7.02
N ILE A 85 -3.47 -1.61 -7.02
CA ILE A 85 -3.83 -2.99 -6.63
C ILE A 85 -3.20 -4.06 -7.53
N LYS A 86 -2.75 -3.71 -8.74
CA LYS A 86 -1.99 -4.64 -9.61
C LYS A 86 -0.56 -4.86 -9.11
N GLN A 87 -0.05 -3.99 -8.26
CA GLN A 87 1.34 -3.99 -7.76
C GLN A 87 1.47 -4.59 -6.36
N ILE A 88 0.36 -4.77 -5.66
CA ILE A 88 0.26 -5.31 -4.30
C ILE A 88 -0.69 -6.51 -4.31
N PRO A 89 -0.52 -7.49 -3.41
CA PRO A 89 -1.36 -8.69 -3.40
C PRO A 89 -2.75 -8.40 -2.80
N VAL A 90 -3.57 -7.62 -3.50
CA VAL A 90 -4.93 -7.23 -3.07
C VAL A 90 -5.99 -8.11 -3.72
N GLN A 91 -7.01 -8.47 -2.94
CA GLN A 91 -8.24 -9.08 -3.44
C GLN A 91 -9.43 -8.15 -3.15
N ALA A 92 -10.05 -7.62 -4.20
CA ALA A 92 -11.19 -6.70 -4.10
C ALA A 92 -12.17 -6.94 -5.27
N SER A 93 -13.46 -6.73 -5.05
CA SER A 93 -14.44 -6.72 -6.14
C SER A 93 -14.52 -5.34 -6.79
N ASP A 94 -14.90 -5.28 -8.08
CA ASP A 94 -15.12 -4.01 -8.77
C ASP A 94 -16.19 -3.14 -8.08
N ALA A 95 -17.22 -3.77 -7.52
CA ALA A 95 -18.26 -3.06 -6.77
C ALA A 95 -17.71 -2.34 -5.53
N VAL A 96 -16.72 -2.91 -4.86
CA VAL A 96 -16.02 -2.28 -3.73
C VAL A 96 -15.11 -1.16 -4.23
N LEU A 97 -14.31 -1.41 -5.25
CA LEU A 97 -13.37 -0.43 -5.79
C LEU A 97 -14.06 0.80 -6.38
N ASN A 98 -15.18 0.62 -7.08
CA ASN A 98 -15.97 1.71 -7.68
C ASN A 98 -16.60 2.64 -6.64
N ARG A 99 -16.67 2.22 -5.37
CA ARG A 99 -17.19 3.01 -4.26
C ARG A 99 -16.09 3.65 -3.41
N THR A 100 -14.82 3.52 -3.82
CA THR A 100 -13.71 4.21 -3.18
C THR A 100 -13.92 5.71 -3.27
N ARG A 101 -13.62 6.43 -2.18
CA ARG A 101 -13.87 7.86 -2.08
C ARG A 101 -12.61 8.61 -1.63
N TYR A 102 -12.43 9.81 -2.16
CA TYR A 102 -11.50 10.78 -1.62
C TYR A 102 -12.04 11.36 -0.30
N VAL A 103 -11.14 11.61 0.64
CA VAL A 103 -11.37 12.29 1.91
C VAL A 103 -10.22 13.28 2.12
N SER A 104 -10.54 14.52 2.47
CA SER A 104 -9.49 15.51 2.79
C SER A 104 -8.73 15.07 4.04
N ALA A 105 -7.41 15.17 4.03
CA ALA A 105 -6.57 14.82 5.18
C ALA A 105 -6.98 15.60 6.45
N ASP A 106 -7.34 16.89 6.29
CA ASP A 106 -7.80 17.77 7.37
C ASP A 106 -9.13 17.36 8.03
N LEU A 107 -9.84 16.37 7.48
CA LEU A 107 -11.16 15.95 7.95
C LEU A 107 -11.15 14.64 8.74
N GLN A 108 -9.98 14.04 8.97
CA GLN A 108 -9.84 12.85 9.82
C GLN A 108 -9.53 13.24 11.27
N PRO A 109 -10.21 12.64 12.27
CA PRO A 109 -9.80 12.78 13.66
C PRO A 109 -8.41 12.15 13.86
N ALA A 110 -7.55 12.85 14.61
CA ALA A 110 -6.20 12.39 14.98
C ALA A 110 -6.20 11.10 15.81
#